data_AF-A0A859CYA2-F1
#
_entry.id   AF-A0A859CYA2-F1
#
_cell.length_a   1.000
_cell.length_b   1.000
_cell.length_c   1.000
_cell.angle_alpha   90.00
_cell.angle_beta   90.00
_cell.angle_gamma   90.00
#
_symmetry.space_group_name_H-M   'P 1'
#
loop_
_entity.id
_entity.type
_entity.pdbx_description
1 polymer ?
#
loop_
_entity_poly.entity_id
_entity_poly.type
_entity_poly.pdbx_seq_one_letter_code
_entity_poly.pdbx_strand_id
1 'polypeptide(L)'
;MQWLNNFFVTQVDNSNLMTGDYNYFLVALSIVLAAVASFFALHFASIAQHIVIKKYKNIALVSGSFIMAGGIWSMHFVGMLAFNMGHPVSYDPLLTAVSLIPSILASYVTLKRLIKPNLSIWQLLINGVFVGGGIGAMHYIGMEAMEMDVELRYDPTWFFFSILIAVVLAFIALSTQYYVGKLWTGLSQKWVSSISALIMGSAIAGMHYTGMAGARFISSSDVEMTHMSNNPNSYLSFVVATITLLLSILASNIASQLRYRQLLLEKTASEVRLKTTLDTAVDGIITIDSNGTIKEFNKAACTIFGWQEKDIIHQSFEKLFPQKYSDEWYGPTFVDIS
;
A
#
# COMPACT_ATOMS: atom_id res chain seq x y z
N MET A 1 -20.98 31.66 -13.87
CA MET A 1 -21.28 32.39 -12.63
C MET A 1 -22.40 31.73 -11.83
N GLN A 2 -23.55 31.36 -12.42
CA GLN A 2 -24.65 30.69 -11.68
C GLN A 2 -24.24 29.39 -10.97
N TRP A 3 -23.46 28.50 -11.61
CA TRP A 3 -23.00 27.26 -10.96
C TRP A 3 -22.11 27.50 -9.73
N LEU A 4 -21.24 28.51 -9.76
CA LEU A 4 -20.39 28.87 -8.62
C LEU A 4 -21.22 29.37 -7.42
N ASN A 5 -22.33 30.07 -7.67
CA ASN A 5 -23.23 30.56 -6.61
C ASN A 5 -24.12 29.45 -6.03
N ASN A 6 -24.30 28.34 -6.77
CA ASN A 6 -24.99 27.15 -6.27
C ASN A 6 -24.05 26.26 -5.47
N PHE A 7 -22.77 26.18 -5.85
CA PHE A 7 -21.78 25.35 -5.17
C PHE A 7 -21.15 26.03 -3.94
N PHE A 8 -20.88 27.33 -4.03
CA PHE A 8 -20.24 28.09 -2.96
C PHE A 8 -21.18 29.07 -2.26
N VAL A 9 -20.91 29.31 -0.98
CA VAL A 9 -21.61 30.33 -0.19
C VAL A 9 -20.62 31.09 0.70
N THR A 10 -20.76 32.41 0.78
CA THR A 10 -19.88 33.29 1.57
C THR A 10 -20.59 33.94 2.75
N GLN A 11 -21.92 34.01 2.72
CA GLN A 11 -22.75 34.52 3.81
C GLN A 11 -24.00 33.63 3.89
N VAL A 12 -24.22 33.02 5.05
CA VAL A 12 -25.43 32.27 5.36
C VAL A 12 -25.99 32.85 6.65
N ASP A 13 -27.31 33.05 6.72
CA ASP A 13 -27.96 33.42 7.97
C ASP A 13 -27.81 32.26 8.96
N ASN A 14 -27.25 32.54 10.15
CA ASN A 14 -26.95 31.52 11.15
C ASN A 14 -28.22 30.81 11.64
N SER A 15 -29.40 31.42 11.49
CA SER A 15 -30.68 30.79 11.84
C SER A 15 -31.05 29.59 10.96
N ASN A 16 -30.52 29.50 9.74
CA ASN A 16 -30.87 28.47 8.76
C ASN A 16 -29.77 27.40 8.61
N LEU A 17 -28.67 27.55 9.36
CA LEU A 17 -27.57 26.60 9.38
C LEU A 17 -27.86 25.46 10.36
N MET A 18 -27.87 24.23 9.84
CA MET A 18 -27.92 23.06 10.69
C MET A 18 -26.55 22.77 11.30
N THR A 19 -26.51 22.64 12.62
CA THR A 19 -25.34 22.16 13.36
C THR A 19 -25.49 20.68 13.64
N GLY A 20 -24.40 19.92 13.55
CA GLY A 20 -24.38 18.49 13.86
C GLY A 20 -23.28 18.14 14.86
N ASP A 21 -23.42 16.96 15.47
CA ASP A 21 -22.48 16.41 16.44
C ASP A 21 -21.70 15.23 15.87
N TYR A 22 -20.46 15.06 16.29
CA TYR A 22 -19.61 13.94 15.89
C TYR A 22 -19.65 12.80 16.91
N ASN A 23 -19.82 11.58 16.40
CA ASN A 23 -19.49 10.37 17.13
C ASN A 23 -17.97 10.13 17.06
N TYR A 24 -17.26 10.49 18.13
CA TYR A 24 -15.80 10.37 18.22
C TYR A 24 -15.25 8.95 18.01
N PHE A 25 -16.04 7.90 18.31
CA PHE A 25 -15.60 6.53 18.04
C PHE A 25 -15.53 6.25 16.54
N LEU A 26 -16.54 6.67 15.77
CA LEU A 26 -16.53 6.52 14.31
C LEU A 26 -15.46 7.42 13.66
N VAL A 27 -15.18 8.59 14.23
CA VAL A 27 -14.04 9.43 13.82
C VAL A 27 -12.71 8.72 14.03
N ALA A 28 -12.49 8.12 15.20
CA ALA A 28 -11.27 7.35 15.45
C ALA A 28 -11.15 6.14 14.50
N LEU A 29 -12.26 5.42 14.28
CA LEU A 29 -12.32 4.28 13.38
C LEU A 29 -11.97 4.68 11.93
N SER A 30 -12.52 5.80 11.43
CA SER A 30 -12.25 6.28 10.07
C SER A 30 -10.75 6.58 9.86
N ILE A 31 -10.11 7.22 10.83
CA ILE A 31 -8.68 7.53 10.81
C ILE A 31 -7.84 6.25 10.80
N VAL A 32 -8.20 5.25 11.63
CA VAL A 32 -7.52 3.95 11.66
C VAL A 32 -7.66 3.24 10.31
N LEU A 33 -8.85 3.22 9.71
CA LEU A 33 -9.09 2.61 8.41
C LEU A 33 -8.21 3.24 7.32
N ALA A 34 -8.14 4.57 7.27
CA ALA A 34 -7.28 5.29 6.32
C ALA A 34 -5.79 4.97 6.52
N ALA A 35 -5.32 4.93 7.77
CA ALA A 35 -3.92 4.63 8.08
C ALA A 35 -3.55 3.18 7.72
N VAL A 36 -4.40 2.20 8.05
CA VAL A 36 -4.15 0.78 7.73
C VAL A 36 -4.14 0.54 6.23
N ALA A 37 -5.10 1.09 5.49
CA ALA A 37 -5.12 0.99 4.04
C ALA A 37 -3.89 1.66 3.39
N SER A 38 -3.52 2.85 3.89
CA SER A 38 -2.31 3.56 3.44
C SER A 38 -1.04 2.73 3.68
N PHE A 39 -0.95 2.05 4.82
CA PHE A 39 0.17 1.16 5.13
C PHE A 39 0.31 0.04 4.11
N PHE A 40 -0.76 -0.70 3.85
CA PHE A 40 -0.72 -1.80 2.89
C PHE A 40 -0.42 -1.31 1.47
N ALA A 41 -1.03 -0.20 1.04
CA ALA A 41 -0.78 0.36 -0.27
C ALA A 41 0.69 0.79 -0.48
N LEU A 42 1.27 1.50 0.49
CA LEU A 42 2.69 1.91 0.44
C LEU A 42 3.65 0.73 0.60
N HIS A 43 3.29 -0.25 1.44
CA HIS A 43 4.04 -1.49 1.58
C HIS A 43 4.09 -2.26 0.25
N PHE A 44 2.97 -2.32 -0.47
CA PHE A 44 2.88 -2.95 -1.78
C PHE A 44 3.72 -2.23 -2.84
N ALA A 45 3.75 -0.90 -2.83
CA ALA A 45 4.64 -0.15 -3.68
C ALA A 45 6.12 -0.46 -3.39
N SER A 46 6.51 -0.53 -2.12
CA SER A 46 7.87 -0.92 -1.73
C SER A 46 8.22 -2.32 -2.21
N ILE A 47 7.31 -3.29 -2.03
CA ILE A 47 7.47 -4.65 -2.55
C ILE A 47 7.65 -4.65 -4.08
N ALA A 48 6.85 -3.85 -4.80
CA ALA A 48 6.87 -3.77 -6.26
C ALA A 48 8.17 -3.19 -6.82
N GLN A 49 8.99 -2.50 -6.01
CA GLN A 49 10.33 -2.04 -6.42
C GLN A 49 11.30 -3.20 -6.66
N HIS A 50 11.15 -4.30 -5.93
CA HIS A 50 12.04 -5.46 -5.99
C HIS A 50 11.54 -6.57 -6.94
N ILE A 51 10.36 -6.42 -7.54
CA ILE A 51 9.80 -7.42 -8.46
C ILE A 51 10.35 -7.18 -9.87
N VAL A 52 11.09 -8.16 -10.39
CA VAL A 52 11.66 -8.15 -11.75
C VAL A 52 10.58 -8.38 -12.82
N ILE A 53 9.63 -9.28 -12.56
CA ILE A 53 8.60 -9.68 -13.55
C ILE A 53 7.47 -8.63 -13.62
N LYS A 54 7.30 -8.04 -14.81
CA LYS A 54 6.31 -6.96 -15.08
C LYS A 54 4.87 -7.32 -14.69
N LYS A 55 4.43 -8.57 -14.91
CA LYS A 55 3.07 -9.04 -14.55
C LYS A 55 2.81 -8.91 -13.05
N TYR A 56 3.68 -9.47 -12.21
CA TYR A 56 3.53 -9.44 -10.76
C TYR A 56 3.73 -8.06 -10.16
N LYS A 57 4.61 -7.26 -10.77
CA LYS A 57 4.77 -5.85 -10.44
C LYS A 57 3.47 -5.08 -10.66
N ASN A 58 2.81 -5.27 -11.80
CA ASN A 58 1.51 -4.67 -12.08
C ASN A 58 0.43 -5.16 -11.11
N ILE A 59 0.41 -6.46 -10.77
CA ILE A 59 -0.54 -7.00 -9.78
C ILE A 59 -0.37 -6.29 -8.43
N ALA A 60 0.86 -6.16 -7.93
CA ALA A 60 1.13 -5.46 -6.68
C ALA A 60 0.69 -3.99 -6.72
N LEU A 61 0.96 -3.28 -7.83
CA LEU A 61 0.53 -1.88 -8.00
C LEU A 61 -0.99 -1.73 -8.08
N VAL A 62 -1.66 -2.61 -8.82
CA VAL A 62 -3.12 -2.61 -8.95
C VAL A 62 -3.74 -2.92 -7.59
N SER A 63 -3.32 -3.99 -6.91
CA SER A 63 -3.79 -4.32 -5.56
C SER A 63 -3.56 -3.16 -4.58
N GLY A 64 -2.37 -2.55 -4.59
CA GLY A 64 -2.09 -1.38 -3.74
C GLY A 64 -3.00 -0.19 -4.03
N SER A 65 -3.33 0.06 -5.31
CA SER A 65 -4.24 1.15 -5.70
C SER A 65 -5.68 0.91 -5.25
N PHE A 66 -6.19 -0.32 -5.35
CA PHE A 66 -7.51 -0.68 -4.85
C PHE A 66 -7.60 -0.62 -3.32
N ILE A 67 -6.55 -1.06 -2.62
CA ILE A 67 -6.49 -0.96 -1.16
C ILE A 67 -6.50 0.52 -0.73
N MET A 68 -5.67 1.37 -1.36
CA MET A 68 -5.63 2.80 -1.06
C MET A 68 -6.99 3.46 -1.33
N ALA A 69 -7.57 3.23 -2.51
CA ALA A 69 -8.87 3.78 -2.89
C ALA A 69 -10.00 3.32 -1.96
N GLY A 70 -10.04 2.03 -1.62
CA GLY A 70 -10.99 1.48 -0.65
C GLY A 70 -10.83 2.11 0.73
N GLY A 71 -9.59 2.35 1.18
CA GLY A 71 -9.31 3.07 2.42
C GLY A 71 -9.79 4.52 2.42
N ILE A 72 -9.52 5.26 1.34
CA ILE A 72 -10.01 6.64 1.15
C ILE A 72 -11.54 6.65 1.20
N TRP A 73 -12.18 5.74 0.45
CA TRP A 73 -13.63 5.65 0.36
C TRP A 73 -14.30 5.26 1.66
N SER A 74 -13.77 4.25 2.36
CA SER A 74 -14.31 3.85 3.66
C SER A 74 -14.08 4.86 4.75
N MET A 75 -12.93 5.55 4.78
CA MET A 75 -12.75 6.64 5.72
C MET A 75 -13.80 7.72 5.48
N HIS A 76 -14.01 8.12 4.23
CA HIS A 76 -15.01 9.14 3.88
C HIS A 76 -16.42 8.72 4.34
N PHE A 77 -16.88 7.52 3.99
CA PHE A 77 -18.22 7.05 4.39
C PHE A 77 -18.38 6.89 5.89
N VAL A 78 -17.41 6.28 6.58
CA VAL A 78 -17.46 6.17 8.05
C VAL A 78 -17.40 7.57 8.70
N GLY A 79 -16.66 8.51 8.10
CA GLY A 79 -16.57 9.90 8.55
C GLY A 79 -17.88 10.68 8.37
N MET A 80 -18.59 10.50 7.25
CA MET A 80 -19.93 11.05 7.04
C MET A 80 -20.92 10.48 8.06
N LEU A 81 -20.89 9.17 8.28
CA LEU A 81 -21.74 8.50 9.26
C LEU A 81 -21.40 8.84 10.71
N ALA A 82 -20.20 9.37 10.96
CA ALA A 82 -19.82 9.92 12.25
C ALA A 82 -20.51 11.25 12.54
N PHE A 83 -20.97 11.99 11.52
CA PHE A 83 -21.61 13.28 11.67
C PHE A 83 -23.14 13.12 11.72
N ASN A 84 -23.75 13.53 12.83
CA ASN A 84 -25.19 13.45 13.02
C ASN A 84 -25.83 14.83 12.86
N MET A 85 -26.70 14.97 11.85
CA MET A 85 -27.43 16.21 11.56
C MET A 85 -28.92 16.13 11.94
N GLY A 86 -29.36 15.08 12.63
CA GLY A 86 -30.77 14.92 13.03
C GLY A 86 -31.75 14.58 11.91
N HIS A 87 -31.30 14.57 10.65
CA HIS A 87 -32.10 14.18 9.48
C HIS A 87 -31.59 12.86 8.85
N PRO A 88 -32.50 12.04 8.28
CA PRO A 88 -32.10 10.88 7.51
C PRO A 88 -31.33 11.33 6.26
N VAL A 89 -30.19 10.67 6.00
CA VAL A 89 -29.40 10.86 4.79
C VAL A 89 -29.39 9.55 4.02
N SER A 90 -29.88 9.56 2.78
CA SER A 90 -29.71 8.48 1.81
C SER A 90 -28.55 8.77 0.87
N TYR A 91 -28.14 7.77 0.09
CA TYR A 91 -27.01 7.88 -0.83
C TYR A 91 -27.35 7.28 -2.18
N ASP A 92 -27.07 8.00 -3.27
CA ASP A 92 -27.15 7.47 -4.63
C ASP A 92 -26.09 6.35 -4.78
N PRO A 93 -26.48 5.09 -5.06
CA PRO A 93 -25.54 3.98 -5.14
C PRO A 93 -24.53 4.10 -6.30
N LEU A 94 -24.95 4.67 -7.43
CA LEU A 94 -24.12 4.80 -8.63
C LEU A 94 -23.07 5.89 -8.43
N LEU A 95 -23.47 7.07 -7.97
CA LEU A 95 -22.54 8.18 -7.74
C LEU A 95 -21.57 7.86 -6.60
N THR A 96 -22.07 7.17 -5.56
CA THR A 96 -21.24 6.59 -4.49
C THR A 96 -20.17 5.66 -5.05
N ALA A 97 -20.52 4.75 -5.97
CA ALA A 97 -19.56 3.85 -6.59
C ALA A 97 -18.58 4.58 -7.53
N VAL A 98 -19.07 5.57 -8.30
CA VAL A 98 -18.26 6.37 -9.21
C VAL A 98 -17.25 7.24 -8.47
N SER A 99 -17.57 7.70 -7.25
CA SER A 99 -16.66 8.47 -6.39
C SER A 99 -15.33 7.75 -6.10
N LEU A 100 -15.32 6.41 -6.18
CA LEU A 100 -14.13 5.59 -5.98
C LEU A 100 -13.10 5.75 -7.12
N ILE A 101 -13.55 5.99 -8.35
CA ILE A 101 -12.72 5.94 -9.57
C ILE A 101 -11.55 6.95 -9.54
N PRO A 102 -11.76 8.25 -9.20
CA PRO A 102 -10.66 9.20 -9.10
C PRO A 102 -9.55 8.74 -8.15
N SER A 103 -9.93 8.17 -7.01
CA SER A 103 -8.97 7.70 -6.00
C SER A 103 -8.17 6.47 -6.47
N ILE A 104 -8.79 5.56 -7.23
CA ILE A 104 -8.10 4.40 -7.85
C ILE A 104 -7.06 4.91 -8.86
N LEU A 105 -7.46 5.79 -9.77
CA LEU A 105 -6.58 6.31 -10.82
C LEU A 105 -5.40 7.09 -10.24
N ALA A 106 -5.68 8.00 -9.29
CA ALA A 106 -4.66 8.77 -8.60
C ALA A 106 -3.67 7.88 -7.84
N SER A 107 -4.18 6.88 -7.12
CA SER A 107 -3.36 5.91 -6.39
C SER A 107 -2.50 5.07 -7.34
N TYR A 108 -3.08 4.54 -8.42
CA TYR A 108 -2.33 3.73 -9.39
C TYR A 108 -1.21 4.52 -10.05
N VAL A 109 -1.49 5.74 -10.54
CA VAL A 109 -0.48 6.61 -11.15
C VAL A 109 0.63 6.91 -10.16
N THR A 110 0.28 7.22 -8.91
CA THR A 110 1.26 7.59 -7.89
C THR A 110 2.12 6.42 -7.46
N LEU A 111 1.54 5.26 -7.15
CA LEU A 111 2.30 4.06 -6.77
C LEU A 111 3.22 3.63 -7.92
N LYS A 112 2.75 3.69 -9.17
CA LYS A 112 3.56 3.38 -10.36
C LYS A 112 4.71 4.37 -10.57
N ARG A 113 4.56 5.64 -10.19
CA ARG A 113 5.64 6.63 -10.24
C ARG A 113 6.62 6.46 -9.07
N LEU A 114 6.11 6.13 -7.89
CA LEU A 114 6.89 5.98 -6.66
C LEU A 114 7.95 4.86 -6.73
N ILE A 115 7.74 3.87 -7.59
CA ILE A 115 8.67 2.76 -7.79
C ILE A 115 9.82 3.07 -8.78
N LYS A 116 9.84 4.25 -9.41
CA LYS A 116 10.93 4.62 -10.33
C LYS A 116 12.20 4.99 -9.56
N PRO A 117 13.39 4.63 -10.06
CA PRO A 117 14.64 5.09 -9.47
C PRO A 117 14.81 6.61 -9.67
N ASN A 118 15.51 7.26 -8.73
CA ASN A 118 15.90 8.67 -8.77
C ASN A 118 14.75 9.68 -8.98
N LEU A 119 13.72 9.61 -8.15
CA LEU A 119 12.66 10.62 -8.12
C LEU A 119 13.20 11.95 -7.59
N SER A 120 12.90 13.03 -8.32
CA SER A 120 13.15 14.39 -7.84
C SER A 120 12.06 14.85 -6.88
N ILE A 121 12.38 15.83 -6.04
CA ILE A 121 11.41 16.44 -5.11
C ILE A 121 10.19 17.00 -5.86
N TRP A 122 10.40 17.56 -7.06
CA TRP A 122 9.33 18.06 -7.94
C TRP A 122 8.41 16.95 -8.42
N GLN A 123 8.94 15.77 -8.75
CA GLN A 123 8.12 14.63 -9.14
C GLN A 123 7.29 14.10 -7.96
N LEU A 124 7.82 14.18 -6.74
CA LEU A 124 7.08 13.85 -5.52
C LEU A 124 5.98 14.87 -5.23
N LEU A 125 6.23 16.16 -5.46
CA LEU A 125 5.19 17.19 -5.36
C LEU A 125 4.06 16.93 -6.35
N ILE A 126 4.39 16.63 -7.61
CA ILE A 126 3.38 16.25 -8.61
C ILE A 126 2.60 15.01 -8.18
N ASN A 127 3.26 14.00 -7.60
CA ASN A 127 2.55 12.83 -7.05
C ASN A 127 1.63 13.20 -5.88
N GLY A 128 2.06 14.13 -5.01
CA GLY A 128 1.24 14.68 -3.94
C GLY A 128 0.00 15.39 -4.47
N VAL A 129 0.13 16.15 -5.57
CA VAL A 129 -1.01 16.77 -6.26
C VAL A 129 -1.95 15.72 -6.85
N PHE A 130 -1.43 14.66 -7.47
CA PHE A 130 -2.27 13.57 -7.98
C PHE A 130 -3.07 12.88 -6.87
N VAL A 131 -2.42 12.47 -5.78
CA VAL A 131 -3.11 11.80 -4.66
C VAL A 131 -4.04 12.77 -3.96
N GLY A 132 -3.59 13.97 -3.58
CA GLY A 132 -4.42 14.97 -2.90
C GLY A 132 -5.65 15.36 -3.72
N GLY A 133 -5.48 15.56 -5.04
CA GLY A 133 -6.58 15.78 -5.97
C GLY A 133 -7.52 14.56 -6.08
N GLY A 134 -6.99 13.34 -6.07
CA GLY A 134 -7.80 12.11 -6.05
C GLY A 134 -8.61 11.93 -4.77
N ILE A 135 -8.02 12.26 -3.61
CA ILE A 135 -8.72 12.24 -2.32
C ILE A 135 -9.82 13.32 -2.33
N GLY A 136 -9.51 14.55 -2.73
CA GLY A 136 -10.48 15.65 -2.82
C GLY A 136 -11.63 15.37 -3.78
N ALA A 137 -11.33 14.90 -4.99
CA ALA A 137 -12.34 14.54 -6.00
C ALA A 137 -13.26 13.43 -5.49
N MET A 138 -12.69 12.39 -4.86
CA MET A 138 -13.47 11.32 -4.25
C MET A 138 -14.41 11.86 -3.16
N HIS A 139 -13.92 12.74 -2.29
CA HIS A 139 -14.72 13.34 -1.23
C HIS A 139 -15.87 14.18 -1.77
N TYR A 140 -15.62 15.11 -2.67
CA TYR A 140 -16.67 16.01 -3.16
C TYR A 140 -17.68 15.30 -4.09
N ILE A 141 -17.25 14.31 -4.87
CA ILE A 141 -18.19 13.45 -5.61
C ILE A 141 -19.00 12.57 -4.63
N GLY A 142 -18.39 12.12 -3.53
CA GLY A 142 -19.08 11.37 -2.48
C GLY A 142 -20.11 12.21 -1.72
N MET A 143 -19.79 13.47 -1.44
CA MET A 143 -20.73 14.42 -0.84
C MET A 143 -21.91 14.73 -1.78
N GLU A 144 -21.66 14.84 -3.09
CA GLU A 144 -22.72 15.01 -4.11
C GLU A 144 -23.67 13.80 -4.19
N ALA A 145 -23.24 12.62 -3.74
CA ALA A 145 -24.08 11.43 -3.67
C ALA A 145 -25.05 11.43 -2.50
N MET A 146 -24.95 12.38 -1.56
CA MET A 146 -25.90 12.52 -0.47
C MET A 146 -27.24 13.03 -0.99
N GLU A 147 -28.29 12.27 -0.69
CA GLU A 147 -29.67 12.68 -0.90
C GLU A 147 -30.25 13.10 0.45
N MET A 148 -30.52 14.39 0.57
CA MET A 148 -31.03 15.02 1.78
C MET A 148 -31.93 16.19 1.44
N ASP A 149 -32.94 16.45 2.27
CA ASP A 149 -33.92 17.53 2.09
C ASP A 149 -33.36 18.94 2.43
N VAL A 150 -32.05 19.10 2.33
CA VAL A 150 -31.30 20.28 2.80
C VAL A 150 -30.28 20.62 1.73
N GLU A 151 -30.13 21.91 1.41
CA GLU A 151 -29.15 22.33 0.42
C GLU A 151 -27.73 22.28 1.01
N LEU A 152 -26.85 21.48 0.39
CA LEU A 152 -25.43 21.41 0.71
C LEU A 152 -24.64 22.41 -0.14
N ARG A 153 -24.00 23.38 0.52
CA ARG A 153 -23.06 24.33 -0.11
C ARG A 153 -21.73 24.34 0.62
N TYR A 154 -20.71 24.90 -0.01
CA TYR A 154 -19.36 24.94 0.56
C TYR A 154 -18.87 26.37 0.78
N ASP A 155 -18.15 26.57 1.88
CA ASP A 155 -17.32 27.76 2.05
C ASP A 155 -16.06 27.64 1.16
N PRO A 156 -15.79 28.59 0.24
CA PRO A 156 -14.63 28.51 -0.64
C PRO A 156 -13.30 28.37 0.08
N THR A 157 -13.12 29.05 1.22
CA THR A 157 -11.85 29.07 1.94
C THR A 157 -11.54 27.70 2.52
N TRP A 158 -12.51 27.08 3.18
CA TRP A 158 -12.40 25.74 3.73
C TRP A 158 -12.29 24.68 2.65
N PHE A 159 -12.99 24.84 1.53
CA PHE A 159 -12.89 23.95 0.37
C PHE A 159 -11.47 23.90 -0.21
N PHE A 160 -10.85 25.04 -0.51
CA PHE A 160 -9.48 25.05 -1.05
C PHE A 160 -8.46 24.65 0.02
N PHE A 161 -8.71 24.99 1.29
CA PHE A 161 -7.84 24.62 2.39
C PHE A 161 -7.82 23.10 2.64
N SER A 162 -8.96 22.42 2.52
CA SER A 162 -9.03 20.95 2.64
C SER A 162 -8.16 20.26 1.57
N ILE A 163 -8.24 20.72 0.32
CA ILE A 163 -7.43 20.19 -0.80
C ILE A 163 -5.95 20.48 -0.56
N LEU A 164 -5.61 21.67 -0.07
CA LEU A 164 -4.24 22.03 0.26
C LEU A 164 -3.65 21.10 1.33
N ILE A 165 -4.40 20.82 2.41
CA ILE A 165 -4.01 19.85 3.46
C ILE A 165 -3.73 18.48 2.84
N ALA A 166 -4.63 18.00 1.97
CA ALA A 166 -4.47 16.71 1.31
C ALA A 166 -3.16 16.65 0.50
N VAL A 167 -2.89 17.67 -0.31
CA VAL A 167 -1.71 17.73 -1.19
C VAL A 167 -0.42 17.82 -0.37
N VAL A 168 -0.37 18.68 0.65
CA VAL A 168 0.81 18.88 1.49
C VAL A 168 1.14 17.63 2.27
N LEU A 169 0.16 17.04 2.98
CA LEU A 169 0.39 15.83 3.76
C LEU A 169 0.68 14.61 2.87
N ALA A 170 0.02 14.48 1.72
CA ALA A 170 0.35 13.43 0.75
C ALA A 170 1.78 13.58 0.22
N PHE A 171 2.23 14.81 -0.09
CA PHE A 171 3.61 15.08 -0.48
C PHE A 171 4.60 14.67 0.60
N ILE A 172 4.33 15.02 1.87
CA ILE A 172 5.20 14.66 3.01
C ILE A 172 5.23 13.14 3.19
N ALA A 173 4.08 12.47 3.12
CA ALA A 173 3.99 11.01 3.23
C ALA A 173 4.80 10.30 2.14
N LEU A 174 4.65 10.72 0.88
CA LEU A 174 5.39 10.14 -0.25
C LEU A 174 6.89 10.46 -0.20
N SER A 175 7.24 11.66 0.25
CA SER A 175 8.65 12.06 0.45
C SER A 175 9.29 11.26 1.57
N THR A 176 8.56 11.00 2.65
CA THR A 176 8.99 10.13 3.75
C THR A 176 9.23 8.72 3.22
N GLN A 177 8.27 8.16 2.49
CA GLN A 177 8.36 6.82 1.90
C GLN A 177 9.58 6.66 0.98
N TYR A 178 9.92 7.70 0.22
CA TYR A 178 11.01 7.66 -0.75
C TYR A 178 12.39 7.97 -0.14
N TYR A 179 12.53 9.08 0.59
CA TYR A 179 13.83 9.55 1.08
C TYR A 179 14.27 8.87 2.37
N VAL A 180 13.38 8.65 3.33
CA VAL A 180 13.78 8.04 4.62
C VAL A 180 14.25 6.61 4.42
N GLY A 181 13.59 5.85 3.53
CA GLY A 181 14.02 4.50 3.16
C GLY A 181 15.39 4.46 2.48
N LYS A 182 15.84 5.55 1.85
CA LYS A 182 17.14 5.65 1.17
C LYS A 182 18.24 6.21 2.07
N LEU A 183 17.92 7.22 2.89
CA LEU A 183 18.87 7.91 3.76
C LEU A 183 19.17 7.12 5.04
N TRP A 184 18.19 6.35 5.54
CA TRP A 184 18.29 5.63 6.80
C TRP A 184 18.21 4.11 6.58
N THR A 185 19.31 3.52 6.11
CA THR A 185 19.39 2.07 5.82
C THR A 185 19.24 1.17 7.06
N GLY A 186 19.42 1.73 8.27
CA GLY A 186 19.20 1.02 9.53
C GLY A 186 17.73 0.90 9.97
N LEU A 187 16.82 1.68 9.39
CA LEU A 187 15.39 1.60 9.67
C LEU A 187 14.75 0.52 8.80
N SER A 188 14.01 -0.40 9.43
CA SER A 188 13.25 -1.41 8.66
C SER A 188 12.25 -0.71 7.74
N GLN A 189 12.15 -1.20 6.51
CA GLN A 189 11.18 -0.74 5.51
C GLN A 189 9.73 -0.75 6.04
N LYS A 190 9.40 -1.66 6.97
CA LYS A 190 8.09 -1.71 7.64
C LYS A 190 7.82 -0.42 8.43
N TRP A 191 8.79 0.07 9.19
CA TRP A 191 8.66 1.29 9.98
C TRP A 191 8.51 2.54 9.12
N VAL A 192 9.27 2.64 8.03
CA VAL A 192 9.14 3.73 7.05
C VAL A 192 7.73 3.75 6.45
N SER A 193 7.21 2.57 6.08
CA SER A 193 5.83 2.41 5.61
C SER A 193 4.81 2.77 6.68
N SER A 194 5.02 2.42 7.95
CA SER A 194 4.12 2.79 9.05
C SER A 194 4.05 4.29 9.28
N ILE A 195 5.19 4.98 9.33
CA ILE A 195 5.24 6.44 9.53
C ILE A 195 4.56 7.14 8.34
N SER A 196 4.93 6.76 7.11
CA SER A 196 4.35 7.34 5.90
C SER A 196 2.84 7.10 5.81
N ALA A 197 2.38 5.94 6.28
CA ALA A 197 0.96 5.60 6.32
C ALA A 197 0.16 6.40 7.33
N LEU A 198 0.72 6.71 8.50
CA LEU A 198 0.08 7.60 9.47
C LEU A 198 -0.08 9.01 8.89
N ILE A 199 0.97 9.54 8.26
CA ILE A 199 0.92 10.86 7.61
C ILE A 199 -0.09 10.86 6.46
N MET A 200 -0.12 9.80 5.63
CA MET A 200 -1.11 9.65 4.57
C MET A 200 -2.53 9.51 5.13
N GLY A 201 -2.73 8.73 6.19
CA GLY A 201 -4.02 8.61 6.88
C GLY A 201 -4.52 9.97 7.40
N SER A 202 -3.61 10.78 7.97
CA SER A 202 -3.90 12.16 8.35
C SER A 202 -4.20 13.06 7.15
N ALA A 203 -3.58 12.84 5.99
CA ALA A 203 -3.92 13.58 4.76
C ALA A 203 -5.37 13.31 4.34
N ILE A 204 -5.77 12.04 4.35
CA ILE A 204 -7.11 11.61 3.94
C ILE A 204 -8.15 12.13 4.94
N ALA A 205 -7.97 11.83 6.25
CA ALA A 205 -8.92 12.23 7.29
C ALA A 205 -8.94 13.75 7.50
N GLY A 206 -7.77 14.40 7.49
CA GLY A 206 -7.63 15.84 7.64
C GLY A 206 -8.34 16.59 6.52
N MET A 207 -8.22 16.13 5.27
CA MET A 207 -8.98 16.72 4.18
C MET A 207 -10.49 16.55 4.39
N HIS A 208 -10.96 15.33 4.73
CA HIS A 208 -12.38 15.09 4.92
C HIS A 208 -13.01 15.95 6.02
N TYR A 209 -12.41 15.99 7.21
CA TYR A 209 -12.95 16.78 8.32
C TYR A 209 -12.81 18.29 8.10
N THR A 210 -11.79 18.74 7.38
CA THR A 210 -11.68 20.14 6.95
C THR A 210 -12.74 20.47 5.90
N GLY A 211 -13.01 19.56 4.97
CA GLY A 211 -14.08 19.68 3.98
C GLY A 211 -15.46 19.76 4.64
N MET A 212 -15.71 18.90 5.63
CA MET A 212 -16.92 18.94 6.46
C MET A 212 -17.05 20.24 7.26
N ALA A 213 -15.95 20.76 7.83
CA ALA A 213 -15.97 22.07 8.50
C ALA A 213 -16.32 23.23 7.54
N GLY A 214 -16.06 23.05 6.24
CA GLY A 214 -16.47 23.95 5.18
C GLY A 214 -17.87 23.72 4.62
N ALA A 215 -18.53 22.61 4.97
CA ALA A 215 -19.88 22.29 4.51
C ALA A 215 -20.91 23.17 5.23
N ARG A 216 -21.90 23.66 4.49
CA ARG A 216 -23.02 24.46 4.98
C ARG A 216 -24.30 23.78 4.55
N PHE A 217 -25.01 23.25 5.55
CA PHE A 217 -26.29 22.56 5.38
C PHE A 217 -27.42 23.56 5.66
N ILE A 218 -28.09 24.01 4.61
CA ILE A 218 -29.09 25.09 4.66
C ILE A 218 -30.49 24.48 4.53
N SER A 219 -31.28 24.56 5.60
CA SER A 219 -32.66 24.08 5.61
C SER A 219 -33.63 25.21 5.24
N SER A 220 -34.61 24.92 4.38
CA SER A 220 -35.75 25.81 4.16
C SER A 220 -36.72 25.71 5.34
N SER A 221 -37.06 26.85 5.92
CA SER A 221 -37.62 27.06 7.26
C SER A 221 -39.04 26.52 7.55
N ASP A 222 -39.54 25.51 6.83
CA ASP A 222 -40.92 24.98 6.96
C ASP A 222 -41.01 23.48 7.29
N VAL A 223 -39.92 22.77 7.55
CA VAL A 223 -39.98 21.33 7.88
C VAL A 223 -40.15 21.16 9.40
N GLU A 224 -41.37 20.80 9.81
CA GLU A 224 -41.69 20.36 11.17
C GLU A 224 -40.66 19.34 11.67
N MET A 225 -40.22 19.50 12.93
CA MET A 225 -39.43 18.52 13.65
C MET A 225 -40.26 17.27 13.99
N THR A 226 -40.65 16.51 12.98
CA THR A 226 -41.30 15.21 13.16
C THR A 226 -40.33 14.10 12.82
N HIS A 227 -40.07 13.27 13.84
CA HIS A 227 -39.28 12.04 13.86
C HIS A 227 -37.80 12.18 14.22
N MET A 228 -37.53 12.09 15.53
CA MET A 228 -36.30 11.49 16.05
C MET A 228 -36.15 10.08 15.48
N SER A 229 -35.45 9.97 14.34
CA SER A 229 -35.08 8.68 13.77
C SER A 229 -33.96 8.07 14.61
N ASN A 230 -34.21 6.88 15.17
CA ASN A 230 -33.17 6.03 15.74
C ASN A 230 -32.17 5.69 14.63
N ASN A 231 -31.02 6.36 14.65
CA ASN A 231 -29.96 6.35 13.65
C ASN A 231 -29.66 4.94 13.08
N PRO A 232 -30.30 4.52 11.95
CA PRO A 232 -30.14 3.17 11.40
C PRO A 232 -28.75 2.99 10.75
N ASN A 233 -28.02 4.08 10.56
CA ASN A 233 -26.84 4.13 9.70
C ASN A 233 -25.52 3.77 10.42
N SER A 234 -25.55 3.58 11.74
CA SER A 234 -24.40 3.03 12.48
C SER A 234 -24.04 1.62 12.01
N TYR A 235 -25.05 0.78 11.72
CA TYR A 235 -24.86 -0.55 11.14
C TYR A 235 -24.16 -0.49 9.77
N LEU A 236 -24.54 0.47 8.92
CA LEU A 236 -23.92 0.66 7.60
C LEU A 236 -22.43 1.01 7.72
N SER A 237 -22.04 1.80 8.73
CA SER A 237 -20.63 2.12 9.00
C SER A 237 -19.82 0.86 9.27
N PHE A 238 -20.34 -0.04 10.12
CA PHE A 238 -19.68 -1.29 10.46
C PHE A 238 -19.63 -2.24 9.26
N VAL A 239 -20.69 -2.30 8.45
CA VAL A 239 -20.71 -3.12 7.22
C VAL A 239 -19.66 -2.62 6.23
N VAL A 240 -19.61 -1.32 5.95
CA VAL A 240 -18.62 -0.72 5.04
C VAL A 240 -17.20 -0.94 5.56
N ALA A 241 -16.95 -0.67 6.85
CA ALA A 241 -15.65 -0.90 7.46
C ALA A 241 -15.21 -2.38 7.35
N THR A 242 -16.13 -3.31 7.65
CA THR A 242 -15.86 -4.75 7.61
C THR A 242 -15.58 -5.23 6.19
N ILE A 243 -16.42 -4.85 5.22
CA ILE A 243 -16.23 -5.22 3.82
C ILE A 243 -14.88 -4.69 3.31
N THR A 244 -14.54 -3.44 3.60
CA THR A 244 -13.29 -2.85 3.13
C THR A 244 -12.07 -3.48 3.78
N LEU A 245 -12.13 -3.80 5.08
CA LEU A 245 -11.06 -4.55 5.75
C LEU A 245 -10.92 -5.95 5.15
N LEU A 246 -12.02 -6.68 4.94
CA LEU A 246 -12.01 -8.01 4.33
C LEU A 246 -11.45 -7.99 2.91
N LEU A 247 -11.89 -7.03 2.07
CA LEU A 247 -11.37 -6.87 0.72
C LEU A 247 -9.88 -6.49 0.71
N SER A 248 -9.45 -5.64 1.64
CA SER A 248 -8.03 -5.27 1.78
C SER A 248 -7.18 -6.46 2.22
N ILE A 249 -7.66 -7.25 3.18
CA ILE A 249 -7.00 -8.48 3.64
C ILE A 249 -6.94 -9.50 2.50
N LEU A 250 -8.03 -9.71 1.78
CA LEU A 250 -8.09 -10.66 0.66
C LEU A 250 -7.14 -10.25 -0.47
N ALA A 251 -7.19 -8.97 -0.89
CA ALA A 251 -6.28 -8.43 -1.90
C ALA A 251 -4.81 -8.57 -1.46
N SER A 252 -4.53 -8.33 -0.17
CA SER A 252 -3.20 -8.46 0.40
C SER A 252 -2.70 -9.91 0.36
N ASN A 253 -3.54 -10.86 0.78
CA ASN A 253 -3.23 -12.30 0.78
C ASN A 253 -3.00 -12.83 -0.64
N ILE A 254 -3.88 -12.49 -1.59
CA ILE A 254 -3.75 -12.91 -2.99
C ILE A 254 -2.43 -12.42 -3.57
N ALA A 255 -2.11 -11.14 -3.41
CA ALA A 255 -0.86 -10.59 -3.93
C ALA A 255 0.38 -11.17 -3.24
N SER A 256 0.32 -11.40 -1.92
CA SER A 256 1.39 -12.04 -1.16
C SER A 256 1.65 -13.48 -1.65
N GLN A 257 0.59 -14.27 -1.86
CA GLN A 257 0.71 -15.64 -2.37
C GLN A 257 1.24 -15.67 -3.81
N LEU A 258 0.78 -14.77 -4.68
CA LEU A 258 1.27 -14.67 -6.05
C LEU A 258 2.76 -14.32 -6.08
N ARG A 259 3.22 -13.45 -5.17
CA ARG A 259 4.64 -13.13 -5.01
C ARG A 259 5.45 -14.32 -4.48
N TYR A 260 4.92 -15.04 -3.48
CA TYR A 260 5.59 -16.23 -2.93
C TYR A 260 5.84 -17.28 -4.02
N ARG A 261 4.85 -17.54 -4.88
CA ARG A 261 5.00 -18.44 -6.03
C ARG A 261 6.08 -17.98 -7.01
N GLN A 262 6.20 -16.67 -7.26
CA GLN A 262 7.27 -16.15 -8.11
C GLN A 262 8.66 -16.41 -7.50
N LEU A 263 8.85 -16.11 -6.22
CA LEU A 263 10.14 -16.30 -5.56
C LEU A 263 10.59 -17.76 -5.63
N LEU A 264 9.65 -18.69 -5.49
CA LEU A 264 9.94 -20.12 -5.68
C LEU A 264 10.36 -20.43 -7.12
N LEU A 265 9.62 -19.96 -8.12
CA LEU A 265 9.96 -20.20 -9.53
C LEU A 265 11.32 -19.60 -9.93
N GLU A 266 11.63 -18.40 -9.44
CA GLU A 266 12.89 -17.70 -9.70
C GLU A 266 14.07 -18.43 -9.04
N LYS A 267 13.88 -18.90 -7.79
CA LYS A 267 14.86 -19.74 -7.09
C LYS A 267 15.12 -21.03 -7.86
N THR A 268 14.08 -21.77 -8.25
CA THR A 268 14.24 -23.01 -9.02
C THR A 268 14.94 -22.76 -10.36
N ALA A 269 14.58 -21.69 -11.09
CA ALA A 269 15.25 -21.35 -12.34
C ALA A 269 16.74 -21.01 -12.14
N SER A 270 17.08 -20.31 -11.06
CA SER A 270 18.47 -20.01 -10.71
C SER A 270 19.27 -21.27 -10.34
N GLU A 271 18.67 -22.19 -9.58
CA GLU A 271 19.30 -23.47 -9.21
C GLU A 271 19.59 -24.33 -10.44
N VAL A 272 18.62 -24.47 -11.35
CA VAL A 272 18.80 -25.20 -12.62
C VAL A 272 19.90 -24.58 -13.47
N ARG A 273 19.94 -23.24 -13.54
CA ARG A 273 20.98 -22.52 -14.30
C ARG A 273 22.37 -22.75 -13.71
N LEU A 274 22.52 -22.61 -12.39
CA LEU A 274 23.79 -22.85 -11.69
C LEU A 274 24.26 -24.29 -11.93
N LYS A 275 23.37 -25.27 -11.74
CA LYS A 275 23.69 -26.68 -11.96
C LYS A 275 24.14 -26.95 -13.40
N THR A 276 23.43 -26.37 -14.39
CA THR A 276 23.81 -26.52 -15.80
C THR A 276 25.17 -25.90 -16.08
N THR A 277 25.45 -24.70 -15.55
CA THR A 277 26.77 -24.06 -15.71
C THR A 277 27.89 -24.92 -15.12
N LEU A 278 27.71 -25.46 -13.91
CA LEU A 278 28.68 -26.37 -13.27
C LEU A 278 28.87 -27.65 -14.11
N ASP A 279 27.80 -28.25 -14.58
CA ASP A 279 27.83 -29.49 -15.38
C ASP A 279 28.47 -29.32 -16.77
N THR A 280 28.41 -28.10 -17.35
CA THR A 280 29.01 -27.80 -18.66
C THR A 280 30.43 -27.23 -18.57
N ALA A 281 30.94 -26.97 -17.36
CA ALA A 281 32.30 -26.50 -17.19
C ALA A 281 33.29 -27.56 -17.68
N VAL A 282 34.35 -27.10 -18.35
CA VAL A 282 35.41 -27.98 -18.87
C VAL A 282 36.29 -28.49 -17.73
N ASP A 283 36.54 -27.64 -16.72
CA ASP A 283 37.31 -28.01 -15.54
C ASP A 283 36.48 -28.84 -14.56
N GLY A 284 37.13 -29.79 -13.89
CA GLY A 284 36.54 -30.55 -12.81
C GLY A 284 36.30 -29.65 -11.59
N ILE A 285 35.03 -29.47 -11.22
CA ILE A 285 34.62 -28.67 -10.06
C ILE A 285 34.10 -29.61 -8.97
N ILE A 286 34.67 -29.45 -7.78
CA ILE A 286 34.34 -30.22 -6.59
C ILE A 286 34.11 -29.24 -5.45
N THR A 287 32.93 -29.27 -4.84
CA THR A 287 32.60 -28.45 -3.68
C THR A 287 32.65 -29.32 -2.43
N ILE A 288 33.40 -28.89 -1.40
CA ILE A 288 33.50 -29.57 -0.09
C ILE A 288 32.93 -28.69 1.02
N ASP A 289 32.44 -29.30 2.10
CA ASP A 289 32.09 -28.58 3.32
C ASP A 289 33.29 -28.37 4.27
N SER A 290 33.05 -27.69 5.39
CA SER A 290 34.06 -27.41 6.41
C SER A 290 34.69 -28.67 7.02
N ASN A 291 34.04 -29.82 6.89
CA ASN A 291 34.51 -31.11 7.39
C ASN A 291 35.18 -31.95 6.29
N GLY A 292 35.44 -31.37 5.12
CA GLY A 292 36.07 -32.06 3.98
C GLY A 292 35.15 -33.05 3.26
N THR A 293 33.83 -32.98 3.46
CA THR A 293 32.88 -33.87 2.79
C THR A 293 32.44 -33.28 1.44
N ILE A 294 32.44 -34.10 0.39
CA ILE A 294 32.06 -33.68 -0.98
C ILE A 294 30.54 -33.40 -1.03
N LYS A 295 30.18 -32.19 -1.44
CA LYS A 295 28.79 -31.74 -1.63
C LYS A 295 28.35 -31.68 -3.09
N GLU A 296 29.24 -31.28 -3.99
CA GLU A 296 28.96 -31.21 -5.43
C GLU A 296 30.13 -31.76 -6.22
N PHE A 297 29.82 -32.44 -7.34
CA PHE A 297 30.81 -33.08 -8.19
C PHE A 297 30.36 -33.05 -9.65
N ASN A 298 30.94 -32.15 -10.46
CA ASN A 298 30.45 -31.91 -11.82
C ASN A 298 30.86 -33.02 -12.83
N LYS A 299 30.27 -32.99 -14.03
CA LYS A 299 30.55 -33.98 -15.09
C LYS A 299 32.02 -34.05 -15.52
N ALA A 300 32.72 -32.92 -15.56
CA ALA A 300 34.15 -32.90 -15.86
C ALA A 300 34.96 -33.62 -14.76
N ALA A 301 34.64 -33.42 -13.48
CA ALA A 301 35.26 -34.13 -12.37
C ALA A 301 34.98 -35.64 -12.44
N CYS A 302 33.78 -36.06 -12.82
CA CYS A 302 33.47 -37.47 -13.09
C CYS A 302 34.39 -38.07 -14.17
N THR A 303 34.72 -37.28 -15.19
CA THR A 303 35.57 -37.72 -16.30
C THR A 303 37.05 -37.77 -15.90
N ILE A 304 37.51 -36.78 -15.12
CA ILE A 304 38.90 -36.67 -14.66
C ILE A 304 39.23 -37.74 -13.61
N PHE A 305 38.37 -37.92 -12.61
CA PHE A 305 38.63 -38.84 -11.49
C PHE A 305 38.03 -40.24 -11.70
N GLY A 306 37.18 -40.43 -12.72
CA GLY A 306 36.59 -41.74 -13.05
C GLY A 306 35.46 -42.20 -12.12
N TRP A 307 34.96 -41.33 -11.26
CA TRP A 307 33.84 -41.61 -10.34
C TRP A 307 32.51 -41.15 -10.90
N GLN A 308 31.40 -41.79 -10.49
CA GLN A 308 30.07 -41.21 -10.70
C GLN A 308 29.69 -40.31 -9.53
N GLU A 309 29.07 -39.17 -9.84
CA GLU A 309 28.58 -38.19 -8.87
C GLU A 309 27.81 -38.85 -7.71
N LYS A 310 26.86 -39.74 -8.02
CA LYS A 310 26.02 -40.43 -7.04
C LYS A 310 26.78 -41.31 -6.03
N ASP A 311 27.98 -41.78 -6.38
CA ASP A 311 28.76 -42.71 -5.57
C ASP A 311 29.79 -41.99 -4.69
N ILE A 312 30.09 -40.72 -5.01
CA ILE A 312 31.13 -39.92 -4.34
C ILE A 312 30.58 -38.74 -3.54
N ILE A 313 29.37 -38.26 -3.84
CA ILE A 313 28.69 -37.26 -3.01
C ILE A 313 28.51 -37.80 -1.57
N HIS A 314 28.70 -36.92 -0.59
CA HIS A 314 28.71 -37.21 0.85
C HIS A 314 29.87 -38.09 1.35
N GLN A 315 30.86 -38.40 0.51
CA GLN A 315 32.10 -39.06 0.94
C GLN A 315 33.17 -38.03 1.32
N SER A 316 34.17 -38.46 2.10
CA SER A 316 35.36 -37.64 2.38
C SER A 316 36.13 -37.36 1.09
N PHE A 317 36.56 -36.11 0.91
CA PHE A 317 37.37 -35.66 -0.21
C PHE A 317 38.67 -36.45 -0.36
N GLU A 318 39.23 -36.93 0.75
CA GLU A 318 40.48 -37.72 0.76
C GLU A 318 40.38 -39.01 -0.07
N LYS A 319 39.16 -39.55 -0.24
CA LYS A 319 38.90 -40.78 -0.99
C LYS A 319 39.21 -40.64 -2.49
N LEU A 320 39.30 -39.41 -3.01
CA LEU A 320 39.66 -39.14 -4.40
C LEU A 320 41.16 -39.36 -4.67
N PHE A 321 42.00 -39.44 -3.63
CA PHE A 321 43.46 -39.53 -3.76
C PHE A 321 44.00 -40.81 -3.09
N PRO A 322 45.03 -41.46 -3.67
CA PRO A 322 45.72 -42.56 -2.99
C PRO A 322 46.45 -42.05 -1.73
N GLN A 323 46.44 -42.85 -0.65
CA GLN A 323 47.10 -42.56 0.63
C GLN A 323 48.59 -42.16 0.55
N LYS A 324 49.25 -42.40 -0.58
CA LYS A 324 50.67 -42.08 -0.78
C LYS A 324 50.96 -40.57 -0.95
N TYR A 325 49.94 -39.73 -1.12
CA TYR A 325 50.07 -38.29 -1.38
C TYR A 325 49.30 -37.39 -0.38
N SER A 326 48.78 -37.95 0.72
CA SER A 326 48.08 -37.17 1.75
C SER A 326 48.96 -36.06 2.34
N ASP A 327 50.25 -36.37 2.53
CA ASP A 327 51.17 -35.51 3.29
C ASP A 327 51.68 -34.30 2.48
N GLU A 328 51.54 -34.29 1.15
CA GLU A 328 52.03 -33.20 0.29
C GLU A 328 51.01 -32.05 0.11
N TRP A 329 49.72 -32.30 0.32
CA TRP A 329 48.65 -31.31 0.08
C TRP A 329 48.16 -30.62 1.35
N TYR A 330 48.26 -31.28 2.50
CA TYR A 330 48.10 -30.63 3.79
C TYR A 330 49.36 -29.79 4.07
N GLY A 331 49.42 -28.58 3.51
CA GLY A 331 50.35 -27.57 4.01
C GLY A 331 50.19 -27.38 5.52
N PRO A 332 51.22 -26.93 6.26
CA PRO A 332 51.32 -27.01 7.73
C PRO A 332 50.31 -26.15 8.53
N THR A 333 49.17 -25.75 7.97
CA THR A 333 48.14 -24.95 8.63
C THR A 333 46.74 -25.34 8.16
N PHE A 334 46.29 -26.54 8.51
CA PHE A 334 44.90 -26.71 8.94
C PHE A 334 44.93 -26.74 10.46
N VAL A 335 44.69 -25.58 11.07
CA VAL A 335 44.49 -25.46 12.51
C VAL A 335 43.21 -26.21 12.83
N ASP A 336 43.33 -27.23 13.68
CA ASP A 336 42.24 -27.86 14.42
C ASP A 336 41.35 -26.77 15.03
N ILE A 337 40.17 -26.56 14.45
CA ILE A 337 39.08 -25.86 15.15
C ILE A 337 38.20 -26.97 15.71
N SER A 338 38.59 -27.41 16.91
CA SER A 338 37.76 -28.22 17.81
C SER A 338 36.68 -27.38 18.49
#